data_AF-A0AAE3M7Y1-F1
#
_entry.id   AF-A0AAE3M7Y1-F1
#
_cell.length_a   1.000
_cell.length_b   1.000
_cell.length_c   1.000
_cell.angle_alpha   90.00
_cell.angle_beta   90.00
_cell.angle_gamma   90.00
#
_symmetry.space_group_name_H-M   'P 1'
#
loop_
_entity.id
_entity.type
_entity.pdbx_description
1 polymer ?
#
loop_
_entity_poly.entity_id
_entity_poly.type
_entity_poly.pdbx_seq_one_letter_code
_entity_poly.pdbx_strand_id
1 'polypeptide(L)' 'MFSAIFTKKLHKLKQKGKIHKFVPHNLIPKLWVVYAKQAFGSTHSVVEYLGRYSHRVAISNARILKVTDTHVTFKW' A
#
# COMPACT_ATOMS: atom_id res chain seq x y z
N MET A 1 -14.01 -9.63 -1.87
CA MET A 1 -14.63 -9.17 -0.60
C MET A 1 -14.32 -7.70 -0.31
N PHE A 2 -13.04 -7.26 -0.34
CA PHE A 2 -12.66 -5.86 -0.06
C PHE A 2 -13.19 -4.82 -1.06
N SER A 3 -13.14 -5.06 -2.37
CA SER A 3 -13.65 -4.10 -3.37
C SER A 3 -15.15 -3.85 -3.18
N ALA A 4 -15.94 -4.90 -2.93
CA ALA A 4 -17.37 -4.78 -2.67
C ALA A 4 -17.67 -3.92 -1.42
N ILE A 5 -16.92 -4.13 -0.33
CA ILE A 5 -17.05 -3.33 0.91
C ILE A 5 -16.70 -1.87 0.63
N PHE A 6 -15.59 -1.63 -0.08
CA PHE A 6 -15.15 -0.29 -0.47
C PHE A 6 -16.19 0.42 -1.33
N THR A 7 -16.68 -0.23 -2.38
CA THR A 7 -17.70 0.29 -3.30
C THR A 7 -18.99 0.65 -2.57
N LYS A 8 -19.46 -0.20 -1.65
CA LYS A 8 -20.65 0.09 -0.82
C LYS A 8 -20.45 1.35 0.03
N LYS A 9 -19.27 1.50 0.65
CA LYS A 9 -18.93 2.67 1.47
C LYS A 9 -18.81 3.93 0.61
N LEU A 10 -18.24 3.81 -0.58
CA LEU A 10 -18.08 4.89 -1.55
C LEU A 10 -19.45 5.40 -2.02
N HIS A 11 -20.38 4.52 -2.40
CA HIS A 11 -21.76 4.91 -2.74
C HIS A 11 -22.44 5.66 -1.60
N LYS A 12 -22.30 5.19 -0.36
CA LYS A 12 -22.84 5.85 0.83
C LYS A 12 -22.26 7.26 1.04
N LEU A 13 -20.98 7.46 0.75
CA LEU A 13 -20.32 8.77 0.88
C LEU A 13 -20.72 9.73 -0.25
N LYS A 14 -20.90 9.22 -1.47
CA LYS A 14 -21.43 10.00 -2.60
C LYS A 14 -22.88 10.46 -2.34
N GLN A 15 -23.73 9.57 -1.85
CA GLN A 15 -25.11 9.91 -1.45
C GLN A 15 -25.17 10.95 -0.33
N LYS A 16 -24.22 10.92 0.61
CA LYS A 16 -24.10 11.92 1.68
C LYS A 16 -23.48 13.25 1.24
N GLY A 17 -23.19 13.43 -0.05
CA GLY A 17 -22.57 14.65 -0.57
C GLY A 17 -21.15 14.90 -0.08
N LYS A 18 -20.48 13.92 0.56
CA LYS A 18 -19.10 14.08 1.07
C LYS A 18 -18.04 13.91 -0.02
N ILE A 19 -18.44 13.44 -1.20
CA ILE A 19 -17.58 13.28 -2.37
C ILE A 19 -18.15 14.17 -3.47
N HIS A 20 -17.50 15.30 -3.70
CA HIS A 20 -17.89 16.27 -4.73
C HIS A 20 -17.20 15.99 -6.09
N LYS A 21 -16.13 15.20 -6.09
CA LYS A 21 -15.35 14.89 -7.29
C LYS A 21 -15.91 13.70 -8.05
N PHE A 22 -15.67 13.69 -9.36
CA PHE A 22 -16.03 12.59 -10.25
C PHE A 22 -15.43 11.27 -9.75
N VAL A 23 -16.26 10.22 -9.72
CA VAL A 23 -15.84 8.85 -9.42
C VAL A 23 -15.95 8.05 -10.72
N PRO A 24 -14.85 7.49 -11.23
CA PRO A 24 -14.87 6.68 -12.45
C PRO A 24 -15.78 5.45 -12.31
N HIS A 25 -16.64 5.21 -13.29
CA HIS A 25 -17.55 4.06 -13.31
C HIS A 25 -16.81 2.72 -13.51
N ASN A 26 -15.62 2.76 -14.10
CA ASN A 26 -14.78 1.59 -14.37
C ASN A 26 -13.89 1.16 -13.19
N LEU A 27 -13.98 1.83 -12.03
CA LEU A 27 -13.18 1.49 -10.85
C LEU A 27 -13.54 0.11 -10.27
N ILE A 28 -14.82 -0.26 -10.37
CA ILE A 28 -15.40 -1.49 -9.80
C ILE A 28 -15.09 -2.73 -10.65
N PRO A 29 -15.22 -2.73 -11.99
CA PRO A 29 -14.90 -3.89 -12.80
C PRO A 29 -13.40 -4.19 -12.92
N LYS A 30 -12.51 -3.25 -12.55
CA LYS A 30 -11.06 -3.53 -12.52
C LYS A 30 -10.76 -4.61 -11.49
N LEU A 31 -9.83 -5.52 -11.78
CA LEU A 31 -9.38 -6.51 -10.81
C LEU A 31 -8.46 -5.83 -9.78
N TRP A 32 -8.87 -5.79 -8.51
CA TRP A 32 -8.05 -5.18 -7.45
C TRP A 32 -7.14 -6.25 -6.85
N VAL A 33 -5.83 -6.11 -7.07
CA VAL A 33 -4.84 -6.94 -6.36
C VAL A 33 -4.64 -6.36 -4.96
N VAL A 34 -5.59 -6.66 -4.07
CA VAL A 34 -5.49 -6.24 -2.67
C VAL A 34 -4.82 -7.34 -1.86
N TYR A 35 -3.51 -7.24 -1.68
CA TYR A 35 -2.82 -8.03 -0.66
C TYR A 35 -2.95 -7.33 0.68
N ALA A 36 -3.90 -7.77 1.50
CA ALA A 36 -4.02 -7.34 2.89
C ALA A 36 -3.54 -8.48 3.78
N LYS A 37 -2.25 -8.49 4.14
CA LYS A 37 -1.77 -9.36 5.21
C LYS A 37 -2.53 -9.02 6.47
N GLN A 38 -2.92 -10.04 7.23
CA GLN A 38 -3.60 -9.85 8.50
C GLN A 38 -2.81 -8.85 9.36
N ALA A 39 -3.52 -7.86 9.92
CA ALA A 39 -2.91 -6.91 10.84
C ALA A 39 -2.22 -7.70 11.96
N PHE A 40 -1.02 -7.27 12.33
CA PHE A 40 -0.21 -7.94 13.34
C PHE A 40 -1.07 -8.22 14.59
N GLY A 41 -0.96 -9.43 15.15
CA GLY A 41 -1.87 -9.93 16.20
C GLY A 41 -1.91 -9.11 17.49
N SER A 42 -1.01 -8.14 17.64
CA SER A 42 -1.04 -7.13 18.70
C SER A 42 -0.39 -5.83 18.24
N THR A 43 -0.71 -4.72 18.90
CA THR A 43 -0.03 -3.43 18.71
C THR A 43 1.47 -3.52 18.98
N HIS A 44 1.88 -4.35 19.95
CA HIS A 44 3.29 -4.58 20.26
C HIS A 44 4.03 -5.21 19.06
N SER A 45 3.41 -6.17 18.39
CA SER A 45 3.94 -6.79 17.17
C SER A 45 4.08 -5.78 16.01
N VAL A 46 3.19 -4.78 15.92
CA VAL A 46 3.34 -3.68 14.94
C VAL A 46 4.56 -2.83 15.26
N VAL A 47 4.72 -2.43 16.52
CA VAL A 47 5.85 -1.59 16.96
C VAL A 47 7.17 -2.34 16.82
N GLU A 48 7.21 -3.61 17.19
CA GLU A 48 8.38 -4.47 17.05
C GLU A 48 8.76 -4.70 15.57
N TYR A 49 7.75 -4.90 14.70
CA TYR A 49 7.97 -4.95 13.26
C TYR A 49 8.54 -3.62 12.75
N LEU A 50 7.87 -2.51 13.03
CA LEU A 50 8.35 -1.18 12.61
C LEU A 50 9.75 -0.87 13.15
N GLY A 51 10.06 -1.21 14.40
CA GLY A 51 11.36 -0.98 15.02
C GLY A 51 12.49 -1.83 14.42
N ARG A 52 12.21 -3.08 14.01
CA ARG A 52 13.18 -3.91 13.27
C ARG A 52 13.47 -3.38 11.87
N TYR A 53 12.49 -2.71 11.26
CA TYR A 53 12.56 -2.23 9.88
C TYR A 53 12.81 -0.72 9.76
N SER A 54 12.80 0.04 10.86
CA SER A 54 13.17 1.46 10.86
C SER A 54 14.64 1.66 10.51
N HIS A 55 15.50 0.73 10.94
CA HIS A 55 16.94 0.73 10.66
C HIS A 55 17.34 -0.24 9.54
N ARG A 56 16.44 -1.14 9.12
CA ARG A 56 16.66 -2.06 8.00
C ARG A 56 15.90 -1.60 6.77
N VAL A 57 16.58 -0.83 5.94
CA VAL A 57 16.14 -0.54 4.57
C VAL A 57 16.43 -1.74 3.67
N ALA A 58 15.55 -2.00 2.69
CA ALA A 58 15.69 -3.13 1.76
C ALA A 58 17.05 -3.13 1.03
N ILE A 59 17.55 -1.95 0.66
CA ILE A 59 18.90 -1.69 0.18
C ILE A 59 19.33 -0.35 0.79
N SER A 60 20.45 -0.31 1.51
CA SER A 60 20.99 0.96 2.03
C SER A 60 21.80 1.69 0.96
N ASN A 61 21.84 3.01 1.01
CA ASN A 61 22.61 3.81 0.05
C ASN A 61 24.09 3.41 -0.02
N ALA A 62 24.68 3.03 1.12
CA ALA A 62 26.06 2.55 1.20
C ALA A 62 26.31 1.23 0.43
N ARG A 63 25.25 0.51 0.05
CA ARG A 63 25.35 -0.71 -0.77
C ARG A 63 25.25 -0.43 -2.26
N ILE A 64 24.79 0.76 -2.67
CA ILE A 64 24.67 1.13 -4.08
C ILE A 64 26.06 1.43 -4.63
N LEU A 65 26.44 0.71 -5.68
CA LEU A 65 27.73 0.87 -6.37
C LEU A 65 27.58 1.75 -7.61
N LYS A 66 26.48 1.59 -8.36
CA LYS A 66 26.21 2.33 -9.59
C LYS A 66 24.73 2.36 -9.91
N VAL A 67 24.26 3.47 -10.47
CA VAL A 67 22.91 3.65 -11.01
C VAL A 67 23.02 4.04 -12.48
N THR A 68 22.21 3.42 -13.32
CA THR A 68 22.05 3.72 -14.76
C THR A 68 20.56 3.83 -15.08
N ASP A 69 20.21 4.25 -16.29
CA ASP A 69 18.80 4.42 -16.69
C ASP A 69 17.97 3.12 -16.62
N THR A 70 18.62 1.97 -16.74
CA THR A 70 17.94 0.66 -16.78
C THR A 70 18.28 -0.24 -15.60
N HIS A 71 19.38 0.00 -14.89
CA HIS A 71 19.88 -0.93 -13.86
C HIS A 71 20.53 -0.22 -12.66
N VAL A 72 20.45 -0.89 -11.50
CA VAL A 72 21.16 -0.52 -10.27
C VAL A 72 22.06 -1.69 -9.85
N THR A 73 23.32 -1.41 -9.60
CA THR A 73 24.31 -2.38 -9.09
C THR A 73 24.56 -2.13 -7.61
N PHE A 74 24.53 -3.19 -6.79
CA PHE A 74 24.75 -3.09 -5.34
C PHE A 74 25.55 -4.28 -4.79
N LYS A 75 26.19 -4.11 -3.63
CA LYS A 75 26.95 -5.17 -2.95
C LYS A 75 26.05 -5.98 -1.99
N TRP A 76 26.20 -7.31 -1.98
CA TRP A 76 25.47 -8.21 -1.08
C TRP A 76 26.01 -8.16 0.35
#